data_AF-A0AAD9P2A0-F1
#
_entry.id   AF-A0AAD9P2A0-F1
#
_cell.length_a   1.000
_cell.length_b   1.000
_cell.length_c   1.000
_cell.angle_alpha   90.00
_cell.angle_beta   90.00
_cell.angle_gamma   90.00
#
_symmetry.space_group_name_H-M   'P 1'
#
loop_
_entity.id
_entity.type
_entity.pdbx_description
1 polymer ?
#
loop_
_entity_poly.entity_id
_entity_poly.type
_entity_poly.pdbx_seq_one_letter_code
_entity_poly.pdbx_strand_id
1 'polypeptide(L)'
;MQIRNGSGTSPVIFRECFSSTPVSLPPSRRWVWVRFKTNYRGSNSGFKAIWTTVESDTTGDTINILTDCQPVKMRCANQECISLAYRCDDYNDCGCDGPGCDEFECGGFHWSQGTRLLVGLAIGVGIFLLVFFGVGFLEIFLKRRAENEYRKQVDDAKKRARMHRHRPAGDSKVVPTSDGVKLDVPPVKTPPGSSASSPALTPRST
;
A
#
# COMPACT_ATOMS: atom_id res chain seq x y z
N MET A 1 36.36 15.68 -19.77
CA MET A 1 35.29 16.10 -18.85
C MET A 1 34.21 16.84 -19.64
N GLN A 2 32.96 16.71 -19.21
CA GLN A 2 31.82 17.42 -19.77
C GLN A 2 30.92 17.90 -18.64
N ILE A 3 30.41 19.12 -18.74
CA ILE A 3 29.49 19.73 -17.76
C ILE A 3 28.28 20.31 -18.49
N ARG A 4 27.09 20.17 -17.89
CA ARG A 4 25.80 20.72 -18.35
C ARG A 4 25.10 21.43 -17.19
N ASN A 5 24.46 22.56 -17.46
CA ASN A 5 23.61 23.27 -16.49
C ASN A 5 22.22 22.62 -16.48
N GLY A 6 21.93 21.80 -15.46
CA GLY A 6 20.73 20.97 -15.39
C GLY A 6 21.00 19.47 -15.54
N SER A 7 20.17 18.79 -16.33
CA SER A 7 20.16 17.33 -16.49
C SER A 7 21.15 16.82 -17.55
N GLY A 8 21.29 15.50 -17.66
CA GLY A 8 22.13 14.85 -18.68
C GLY A 8 21.72 15.12 -20.13
N THR A 9 20.49 15.58 -20.36
CA THR A 9 19.97 16.00 -21.67
C THR A 9 20.12 17.49 -21.94
N SER A 10 20.44 18.30 -20.93
CA SER A 10 20.56 19.76 -21.04
C SER A 10 21.76 20.17 -21.90
N PRO A 11 21.79 21.36 -22.55
CA PRO A 11 22.91 21.77 -23.39
C PRO A 11 24.28 21.72 -22.68
N VAL A 12 25.33 21.44 -23.45
CA VAL A 12 26.70 21.37 -22.92
C VAL A 12 27.21 22.79 -22.68
N ILE A 13 27.61 23.07 -21.45
CA ILE A 13 28.20 24.37 -21.08
C ILE A 13 29.73 24.32 -21.09
N PHE A 14 30.29 23.13 -20.88
CA PHE A 14 31.74 22.93 -20.87
C PHE A 14 32.09 21.51 -21.31
N ARG A 15 33.12 21.39 -22.16
CA ARG A 15 33.68 20.10 -22.56
C ARG A 15 35.15 20.29 -22.90
N GLU A 16 36.01 19.71 -22.07
CA GLU A 16 37.44 19.68 -22.35
C GLU A 16 38.10 18.40 -21.85
N CYS A 17 39.16 17.97 -22.53
CA CYS A 17 39.89 16.75 -22.17
C CYS A 17 41.10 17.03 -21.27
N PHE A 18 41.63 18.26 -21.32
CA PHE A 18 42.76 18.72 -20.52
C PHE A 18 42.69 20.24 -20.38
N SER A 19 42.86 20.75 -19.17
CA SER A 19 43.05 22.18 -18.92
C SER A 19 44.09 22.35 -17.82
N SER A 20 45.14 23.12 -18.07
CA SER A 20 46.11 23.54 -17.05
C SER A 20 45.59 24.73 -16.22
N THR A 21 44.55 25.40 -16.71
CA THR A 21 43.95 26.56 -16.05
C THR A 21 42.64 26.17 -15.36
N PRO A 22 42.40 26.56 -14.10
CA PRO A 22 41.11 26.40 -13.45
C PRO A 22 40.02 27.14 -14.25
N VAL A 23 38.96 26.44 -14.63
CA VAL A 23 37.82 27.05 -15.33
C VAL A 23 36.74 27.35 -14.31
N SER A 24 36.39 28.63 -14.19
CA SER A 24 35.20 29.05 -13.45
C SER A 24 34.00 29.00 -14.37
N LEU A 25 32.96 28.27 -13.97
CA LEU A 25 31.72 28.18 -14.72
C LEU A 25 30.71 29.21 -14.21
N PRO A 26 29.81 29.71 -15.07
CA PRO A 26 28.72 30.54 -14.62
C PRO A 26 27.85 29.78 -13.60
N PRO A 27 27.20 30.50 -12.67
CA PRO A 27 26.32 29.88 -11.68
C PRO A 27 25.27 29.00 -12.36
N SER A 28 25.14 27.78 -11.85
CA SER A 28 24.17 26.79 -12.32
C SER A 28 22.87 26.92 -11.54
N ARG A 29 21.78 26.34 -12.06
CA ARG A 29 20.58 26.10 -11.27
C ARG A 29 20.86 25.03 -10.21
N ARG A 30 19.83 24.66 -9.44
CA ARG A 30 19.83 23.60 -8.40
C ARG A 30 20.56 22.31 -8.78
N TRP A 31 20.62 21.97 -10.08
CA TRP A 31 21.23 20.75 -10.58
C TRP A 31 22.34 21.06 -11.59
N VAL A 32 23.46 20.35 -11.48
CA VAL A 32 24.51 20.34 -12.50
C VAL A 32 24.83 18.90 -12.87
N TRP A 33 25.05 18.65 -14.15
CA TRP A 33 25.41 17.31 -14.63
C TRP A 33 26.86 17.30 -15.08
N VAL A 34 27.63 16.34 -14.54
CA VAL A 34 29.05 16.18 -14.82
C VAL A 34 29.31 14.78 -15.37
N ARG A 35 30.09 14.69 -16.45
CA ARG A 35 30.55 13.44 -17.04
C ARG A 35 32.05 13.43 -17.27
N PHE A 36 32.72 12.46 -16.67
CA PHE A 36 34.08 12.10 -16.99
C PHE A 36 34.10 10.92 -17.96
N LYS A 37 34.92 10.99 -19.01
CA LYS A 37 35.10 9.92 -19.99
C LYS A 37 36.59 9.73 -20.21
N THR A 38 37.05 8.50 -20.05
CA THR A 38 38.43 8.06 -20.33
C THR A 38 38.43 6.94 -21.37
N ASN A 39 39.59 6.64 -21.95
CA ASN A 39 39.82 5.49 -22.82
C ASN A 39 40.97 4.63 -22.24
N TYR A 40 41.35 3.55 -22.93
CA TYR A 40 42.40 2.63 -22.47
C TYR A 40 43.83 3.14 -22.70
N ARG A 41 44.02 4.31 -23.31
CA ARG A 41 45.34 4.83 -23.71
C ARG A 41 45.77 5.97 -22.79
N GLY A 42 46.76 5.68 -21.95
CA GLY A 42 47.38 6.65 -21.05
C GLY A 42 46.53 6.97 -19.83
N SER A 43 47.19 7.35 -18.74
CA SER A 43 46.57 7.86 -17.52
C SER A 43 47.19 9.21 -17.18
N ASN A 44 46.37 10.13 -16.69
CA ASN A 44 46.79 11.43 -16.17
C ASN A 44 46.24 11.59 -14.75
N SER A 45 46.67 12.64 -14.06
CA SER A 45 46.30 12.96 -12.67
C SER A 45 44.80 13.25 -12.43
N GLY A 46 43.98 13.33 -13.48
CA GLY A 46 42.54 13.53 -13.37
C GLY A 46 42.15 15.01 -13.28
N PHE A 47 41.12 15.32 -12.49
CA PHE A 47 40.66 16.69 -12.24
C PHE A 47 40.21 16.87 -10.79
N LYS A 48 40.30 18.11 -10.29
CA LYS A 48 39.69 18.54 -9.04
C LYS A 48 38.69 19.65 -9.34
N ALA A 49 37.46 19.47 -8.90
CA ALA A 49 36.43 20.49 -8.98
C ALA A 49 36.07 20.97 -7.57
N ILE A 50 35.82 22.27 -7.44
CA ILE A 50 35.30 22.90 -6.23
C ILE A 50 34.00 23.58 -6.66
N TRP A 51 32.92 23.31 -5.94
CA TRP A 51 31.64 23.98 -6.12
C TRP A 51 31.28 24.70 -4.85
N THR A 52 30.61 25.83 -5.00
CA THR A 52 30.05 26.62 -3.91
C THR A 52 28.62 26.96 -4.29
N THR A 53 27.72 26.84 -3.33
CA THR A 53 26.36 27.36 -3.47
C THR A 53 26.41 28.87 -3.29
N VAL A 54 25.74 29.59 -4.19
CA VAL A 54 25.58 31.04 -4.07
C VAL A 54 24.09 31.33 -4.05
N GLU A 55 23.68 32.11 -3.06
CA GLU A 55 22.32 32.58 -2.92
C GLU A 55 22.12 33.74 -3.88
N SER A 56 21.29 33.57 -4.91
CA SER A 56 20.94 34.68 -5.80
C SER A 56 20.02 35.63 -5.04
N ASP A 57 20.61 36.61 -4.37
CA ASP A 57 19.90 37.70 -3.72
C ASP A 57 19.32 38.62 -4.81
N THR A 58 18.20 38.19 -5.41
CA THR A 58 17.50 38.96 -6.44
C THR A 58 16.31 39.65 -5.82
N THR A 59 16.57 40.48 -4.82
CA THR A 59 15.66 41.54 -4.39
C THR A 59 16.54 42.63 -3.78
N GLY A 60 16.80 43.67 -4.57
CA GLY A 60 17.37 44.89 -4.02
C GLY A 60 16.37 45.49 -3.05
N ASP A 61 16.58 45.26 -1.76
CA ASP A 61 16.00 46.07 -0.71
C ASP A 61 17.05 46.25 0.39
N THR A 62 17.66 47.44 0.38
CA THR A 62 18.53 47.93 1.44
C THR A 62 17.76 48.06 2.74
N ILE A 63 17.87 47.10 3.67
CA ILE A 63 17.98 47.37 5.11
C ILE A 63 18.83 46.26 5.76
N ASN A 64 20.07 46.61 6.15
CA ASN A 64 20.83 45.81 7.11
C ASN A 64 20.18 45.96 8.49
N ILE A 65 19.47 44.93 8.95
CA ILE A 65 19.38 44.48 10.35
C ILE A 65 18.98 43.00 10.30
N LEU A 66 19.79 42.17 10.97
CA LEU A 66 19.63 40.75 11.27
C LEU A 66 20.08 39.74 10.19
N THR A 67 21.35 39.35 10.28
CA THR A 67 21.84 38.02 10.68
C THR A 67 20.84 36.86 10.82
N ASP A 68 19.91 36.73 9.89
CA ASP A 68 19.03 35.58 9.75
C ASP A 68 18.70 35.42 8.26
N CYS A 69 18.34 34.22 7.84
CA CYS A 69 17.95 34.01 6.45
C CYS A 69 16.79 34.96 6.10
N GLN A 70 16.75 35.47 4.86
CA GLN A 70 15.60 36.26 4.37
C GLN A 70 14.28 35.60 4.76
N PRO A 71 13.17 36.34 4.95
CA PRO A 71 11.92 35.80 5.51
C PRO A 71 11.30 34.62 4.72
N VAL A 72 11.76 34.36 3.50
CA VAL A 72 11.34 33.24 2.63
C VAL A 72 12.38 32.12 2.54
N LYS A 73 13.42 32.16 3.37
CA LYS A 73 14.52 31.19 3.43
C LYS A 73 14.72 30.68 4.85
N MET A 74 15.07 29.42 4.96
CA MET A 74 15.35 28.76 6.23
C MET A 74 16.84 28.49 6.36
N ARG A 75 17.33 28.53 7.60
CA ARG A 75 18.72 28.28 7.92
C ARG A 75 18.92 26.81 8.24
N CYS A 76 19.75 26.14 7.45
CA CYS A 76 20.24 24.80 7.70
C CYS A 76 21.21 24.77 8.90
N ALA A 77 21.44 23.59 9.47
CA ALA A 77 22.40 23.39 10.58
C ALA A 77 23.85 23.79 10.21
N ASN A 78 24.22 23.67 8.92
CA ASN A 78 25.50 24.11 8.38
C ASN A 78 25.57 25.65 8.14
N GLN A 79 24.55 26.40 8.57
CA GLN A 79 24.39 27.85 8.40
C GLN A 79 24.07 28.32 6.98
N GLU A 80 23.80 27.40 6.07
CA GLU A 80 23.35 27.71 4.70
C GLU A 80 21.89 28.15 4.69
N CYS A 81 21.56 29.15 3.88
CA CYS A 81 20.20 29.60 3.67
C CYS A 81 19.62 28.94 2.42
N ILE A 82 18.57 28.14 2.60
CA ILE A 82 17.83 27.51 1.51
C ILE A 82 16.41 28.04 1.45
N SER A 83 15.74 27.88 0.31
CA SER A 83 14.34 28.30 0.16
C SER A 83 13.44 27.55 1.16
N LEU A 84 12.46 28.23 1.77
CA LEU A 84 11.42 27.55 2.57
C LEU A 84 10.67 26.48 1.79
N ALA A 85 10.64 26.59 0.46
CA ALA A 85 10.02 25.60 -0.42
C ALA A 85 10.73 24.24 -0.43
N TYR A 86 11.96 24.16 0.09
CA TYR A 86 12.77 22.95 0.14
C TYR A 86 12.64 22.22 1.48
N ARG A 87 11.82 22.75 2.38
CA ARG A 87 11.51 22.08 3.63
C ARG A 87 10.47 20.99 3.36
N CYS A 88 10.76 19.76 3.74
CA CYS A 88 9.86 18.62 3.62
C CYS A 88 9.51 18.25 2.17
N ASP A 89 10.48 18.30 1.27
CA ASP A 89 10.33 17.96 -0.15
C ASP A 89 10.87 16.56 -0.52
N ASP A 90 11.22 15.74 0.48
CA ASP A 90 11.86 14.42 0.39
C ASP A 90 13.30 14.44 -0.14
N TYR A 91 13.94 15.63 -0.28
CA TYR A 91 15.35 15.76 -0.62
C TYR A 91 16.14 16.37 0.53
N ASN A 92 17.35 15.85 0.75
CA ASN A 92 18.29 16.42 1.71
C ASN A 92 19.08 17.55 1.04
N ASP A 93 18.49 18.74 0.93
CA ASP A 93 19.14 19.94 0.40
C ASP A 93 20.12 20.53 1.43
N CYS A 94 19.84 20.42 2.73
CA CYS A 94 20.75 20.88 3.79
C CYS A 94 22.00 19.99 3.99
N GLY A 95 22.02 18.79 3.40
CA GLY A 95 23.10 17.80 3.55
C GLY A 95 23.27 17.26 4.98
N CYS A 96 22.22 17.25 5.78
CA CYS A 96 22.25 16.85 7.19
C CYS A 96 21.02 16.03 7.60
N ASP A 97 21.17 15.17 8.61
CA ASP A 97 20.10 14.31 9.14
C ASP A 97 19.90 14.64 10.64
N GLY A 98 19.19 15.72 10.96
CA GLY A 98 19.02 16.15 12.35
C GLY A 98 18.22 17.44 12.56
N PRO A 99 18.09 17.90 13.82
CA PRO A 99 17.39 19.14 14.13
C PRO A 99 17.97 20.34 13.37
N GLY A 100 17.11 21.15 12.76
CA GLY A 100 17.54 22.26 11.90
C GLY A 100 17.90 21.85 10.46
N CYS A 101 17.60 20.61 10.07
CA CYS A 101 17.59 20.19 8.67
C CYS A 101 16.17 20.32 8.09
N ASP A 102 16.13 20.51 6.78
CA ASP A 102 14.96 20.62 5.93
C ASP A 102 13.97 19.44 6.02
N GLU A 103 14.46 18.23 6.28
CA GLU A 103 13.65 17.00 6.28
C GLU A 103 13.38 16.41 7.67
N PHE A 104 13.88 17.01 8.75
CA PHE A 104 13.87 16.36 10.07
C PHE A 104 12.55 16.53 10.84
N GLU A 105 11.88 17.67 10.70
CA GLU A 105 10.72 18.04 11.52
C GLU A 105 9.53 18.46 10.65
N CYS A 106 9.18 17.56 9.75
CA CYS A 106 8.04 17.64 8.87
C CYS A 106 6.82 17.12 9.61
N GLY A 107 5.97 18.03 10.09
CA GLY A 107 4.80 17.76 10.94
C GLY A 107 3.66 16.93 10.32
N GLY A 108 3.98 15.99 9.43
CA GLY A 108 3.07 14.95 8.96
C GLY A 108 3.44 13.60 9.56
N PHE A 109 2.48 12.68 9.65
CA PHE A 109 2.72 11.27 9.98
C PHE A 109 3.61 10.64 8.89
N HIS A 110 4.92 10.85 8.94
CA HIS A 110 5.87 10.27 8.00
C HIS A 110 6.11 8.80 8.38
N TRP A 111 5.23 7.94 7.90
CA TRP A 111 5.43 6.49 7.99
C TRP A 111 6.64 6.12 7.15
N SER A 112 7.70 5.58 7.78
CA SER A 112 8.77 4.90 7.05
C SER A 112 8.18 3.83 6.12
N GLN A 113 8.87 3.50 5.03
CA GLN A 113 8.38 2.47 4.08
C GLN A 113 8.01 1.15 4.80
N GLY A 114 8.76 0.78 5.83
CA GLY A 114 8.46 -0.40 6.66
C GLY A 114 7.19 -0.24 7.49
N THR A 115 6.92 0.94 8.02
CA THR A 115 5.76 1.20 8.86
C THR A 115 4.45 1.24 8.04
N ARG A 116 4.50 1.65 6.75
CA ARG A 116 3.34 1.63 5.83
C ARG A 116 2.85 0.20 5.55
N LEU A 117 3.78 -0.72 5.29
CA LEU A 117 3.47 -2.14 5.05
C LEU A 117 2.85 -2.80 6.28
N LEU A 118 3.37 -2.50 7.46
CA LEU A 118 2.89 -3.05 8.72
C LEU A 118 1.44 -2.64 9.01
N VAL A 119 1.11 -1.35 8.84
CA VAL A 119 -0.26 -0.86 9.04
C VAL A 119 -1.21 -1.46 8.01
N GLY A 120 -0.79 -1.53 6.74
CA GLY A 120 -1.58 -2.16 5.69
C GLY A 120 -1.93 -3.62 5.99
N LEU A 121 -0.96 -4.40 6.44
CA LEU A 121 -1.17 -5.79 6.85
C LEU A 121 -2.09 -5.90 8.07
N ALA A 122 -1.88 -5.07 9.09
CA ALA A 122 -2.69 -5.10 10.30
C ALA A 122 -4.16 -4.79 10.00
N ILE A 123 -4.43 -3.77 9.18
CA ILE A 123 -5.79 -3.42 8.76
C ILE A 123 -6.39 -4.53 7.90
N GLY A 124 -5.64 -5.05 6.92
CA GLY A 124 -6.09 -6.13 6.05
C GLY A 124 -6.47 -7.40 6.82
N VAL A 125 -5.63 -7.83 7.75
CA VAL A 125 -5.91 -8.99 8.62
C VAL A 125 -7.11 -8.72 9.52
N GLY A 126 -7.20 -7.52 10.12
CA GLY A 126 -8.33 -7.13 10.96
C GLY A 126 -9.67 -7.20 10.23
N ILE A 127 -9.76 -6.64 9.02
CA ILE A 127 -10.96 -6.67 8.19
C ILE A 127 -11.29 -8.11 7.78
N PHE A 128 -10.29 -8.90 7.38
CA PHE A 128 -10.49 -10.29 6.99
C PHE A 128 -11.09 -11.12 8.14
N LEU A 129 -10.57 -10.98 9.36
CA LEU A 129 -11.10 -11.68 10.53
C LEU A 129 -12.52 -11.21 10.86
N LEU A 130 -12.81 -9.90 10.81
CA LEU A 130 -14.16 -9.39 11.05
C LEU A 130 -15.18 -9.93 10.05
N VAL A 131 -14.84 -9.99 8.77
CA VAL A 131 -15.73 -10.53 7.73
C VAL A 131 -15.89 -12.04 7.89
N PHE A 132 -14.79 -12.77 8.07
CA PHE A 132 -14.82 -14.23 8.17
C PHE A 132 -15.63 -14.69 9.38
N PHE A 133 -15.37 -14.11 10.56
CA PHE A 133 -16.14 -14.41 11.76
C PHE A 133 -17.56 -13.86 11.68
N GLY A 134 -17.80 -12.68 11.09
CA GLY A 134 -19.13 -12.11 10.93
C GLY A 134 -20.05 -12.97 10.05
N VAL A 135 -19.57 -13.39 8.88
CA VAL A 135 -20.32 -14.27 7.96
C VAL A 135 -20.49 -15.66 8.56
N GLY A 136 -19.42 -16.24 9.14
CA GLY A 136 -19.50 -17.55 9.78
C GLY A 136 -20.49 -17.56 10.95
N PHE A 137 -20.50 -16.51 11.78
CA PHE A 137 -21.45 -16.39 12.88
C PHE A 137 -22.88 -16.18 12.36
N LEU A 138 -23.06 -15.42 11.27
CA LEU A 138 -24.36 -15.24 10.62
C LEU A 138 -24.91 -16.58 10.10
N GLU A 139 -24.10 -17.38 9.41
CA GLU A 139 -24.53 -18.70 8.93
C GLU A 139 -24.88 -19.66 10.07
N ILE A 140 -24.05 -19.69 11.12
CA ILE A 140 -24.32 -20.51 12.32
C ILE A 140 -25.61 -20.05 13.00
N PHE A 141 -25.84 -18.75 13.10
CA PHE A 141 -27.02 -18.20 13.74
C PHE A 141 -28.30 -18.49 12.93
N LEU A 142 -28.25 -18.32 11.60
CA LEU A 142 -29.34 -18.68 10.70
C LEU A 142 -29.67 -20.17 10.79
N LYS A 143 -28.64 -21.04 10.81
CA LYS A 143 -28.82 -22.48 10.95
C LYS A 143 -29.40 -22.88 12.32
N ARG A 144 -28.89 -22.32 13.41
CA ARG A 144 -29.42 -22.55 14.77
C ARG A 144 -30.87 -22.11 14.90
N ARG A 145 -31.25 -21.00 14.25
CA ARG A 145 -32.64 -20.52 14.26
C ARG A 145 -33.57 -21.53 13.56
N ALA A 146 -33.17 -22.05 12.40
CA ALA A 146 -33.94 -23.06 11.66
C ALA A 146 -34.09 -24.38 12.44
N GLU A 147 -33.01 -24.88 13.06
CA GLU A 147 -33.06 -26.12 13.86
C GLU A 147 -33.95 -25.98 15.11
N ASN A 148 -33.95 -24.80 15.75
CA ASN A 148 -34.80 -24.53 16.91
C ASN A 148 -36.29 -24.48 16.53
N GLU A 149 -36.63 -23.93 15.37
CA GLU A 149 -38.00 -23.93 14.86
C GLU A 149 -38.46 -25.35 14.51
N TYR A 150 -37.60 -26.16 13.88
CA TYR A 150 -37.88 -27.57 13.61
C TYR A 150 -38.11 -28.38 14.89
N ARG A 151 -37.28 -28.21 15.93
CA ARG A 151 -37.44 -28.89 17.23
C ARG A 151 -38.79 -28.59 17.88
N LYS A 152 -39.25 -27.33 17.84
CA LYS A 152 -40.57 -26.96 18.38
C LYS A 152 -41.71 -27.67 17.65
N GLN A 153 -41.67 -27.73 16.32
CA GLN A 153 -42.71 -28.42 15.54
C GLN A 153 -42.81 -29.91 15.88
N VAL A 154 -41.66 -30.58 16.05
CA VAL A 154 -41.61 -32.00 16.43
C VAL A 154 -42.20 -32.22 17.83
N ASP A 155 -41.88 -31.37 18.80
CA ASP A 155 -42.41 -31.48 20.17
C ASP A 155 -43.93 -31.24 20.21
N ASP A 156 -44.43 -30.27 19.45
CA ASP A 156 -45.87 -30.00 19.35
C ASP A 156 -46.62 -31.14 18.65
N ALA A 157 -46.06 -31.73 17.60
CA ALA A 157 -46.60 -32.91 16.95
C ALA A 157 -46.67 -34.12 17.92
N LYS A 158 -45.61 -34.32 18.72
CA LYS A 158 -45.54 -35.40 19.71
C LYS A 158 -46.55 -35.21 20.85
N LYS A 159 -46.78 -33.97 21.31
CA LYS A 159 -47.82 -33.64 22.29
C LYS A 159 -49.23 -33.91 21.73
N ARG A 160 -49.51 -33.51 20.49
CA ARG A 160 -50.80 -33.78 19.82
C ARG A 160 -51.05 -35.28 19.68
N ALA A 161 -50.05 -36.06 19.26
CA ALA A 161 -50.16 -37.51 19.14
C ALA A 161 -50.47 -38.20 20.50
N ARG A 162 -49.91 -37.69 21.61
CA ARG A 162 -50.23 -38.19 22.96
C ARG A 162 -51.66 -37.88 23.39
N MET A 163 -52.19 -36.70 23.05
CA MET A 163 -53.58 -36.36 23.37
C MET A 163 -54.59 -37.24 22.60
N HIS A 164 -54.31 -37.59 21.34
CA HIS A 164 -55.18 -38.50 20.59
C HIS A 164 -55.17 -39.95 21.12
N ARG A 165 -54.12 -40.37 21.84
CA ARG A 165 -54.00 -41.73 22.40
C ARG A 165 -54.85 -41.96 23.67
N HIS A 166 -55.28 -40.90 24.34
CA HIS A 166 -56.10 -40.97 25.55
C HIS A 166 -57.60 -40.72 25.31
N ARG A 167 -58.05 -40.66 24.04
CA ARG A 167 -59.48 -40.61 23.73
C ARG A 167 -60.09 -42.01 23.94
N PRO A 168 -61.05 -42.19 24.86
CA PRO A 168 -61.68 -43.49 25.06
C PRO A 168 -62.43 -43.90 23.78
N ALA A 169 -62.32 -45.19 23.44
CA ALA A 169 -63.04 -45.81 22.34
C ALA A 169 -64.53 -45.88 22.70
N GLY A 170 -65.30 -44.92 22.19
CA GLY A 170 -66.76 -44.88 22.25
C GLY A 170 -67.35 -44.82 20.85
N ASP A 171 -67.64 -46.01 20.33
CA ASP A 171 -68.68 -46.46 19.40
C ASP A 171 -68.91 -45.81 18.01
N SER A 172 -68.93 -46.71 17.01
CA SER A 172 -69.58 -46.68 15.68
C SER A 172 -69.20 -45.56 14.68
N LYS A 173 -68.97 -45.78 13.39
CA LYS A 173 -69.38 -46.85 12.46
C LYS A 173 -68.54 -46.74 11.17
N VAL A 174 -68.40 -47.86 10.46
CA VAL A 174 -67.75 -48.02 9.15
C VAL A 174 -68.50 -47.24 8.05
N VAL A 175 -67.76 -46.50 7.22
CA VAL A 175 -68.11 -46.22 5.81
C VAL A 175 -66.81 -46.27 5.00
N PRO A 176 -66.71 -47.12 3.95
CA PRO A 176 -65.60 -47.07 3.02
C PRO A 176 -66.00 -46.21 1.81
N THR A 177 -65.18 -45.22 1.48
CA THR A 177 -65.15 -44.67 0.13
C THR A 177 -63.70 -44.43 -0.26
N SER A 178 -63.31 -45.17 -1.29
CA SER A 178 -62.20 -44.91 -2.19
C SER A 178 -62.07 -43.43 -2.51
N ASP A 179 -60.84 -42.91 -2.50
CA ASP A 179 -60.28 -42.28 -3.70
C ASP A 179 -58.78 -42.12 -3.52
N GLY A 180 -58.06 -42.68 -4.50
CA GLY A 180 -56.61 -42.64 -4.55
C GLY A 180 -56.13 -41.23 -4.88
N VAL A 181 -55.26 -40.69 -4.03
CA VAL A 181 -54.39 -39.57 -4.38
C VAL A 181 -52.96 -40.03 -4.23
N LYS A 182 -52.34 -40.10 -5.40
CA LYS A 182 -50.97 -40.47 -5.72
C LYS A 182 -49.98 -39.53 -5.00
N LEU A 183 -49.09 -40.09 -4.19
CA LEU A 183 -47.94 -39.38 -3.63
C LEU A 183 -46.82 -39.36 -4.67
N ASP A 184 -46.57 -38.21 -5.28
CA ASP A 184 -45.33 -37.95 -6.02
C ASP A 184 -44.18 -37.77 -5.03
N VAL A 185 -43.24 -38.71 -5.06
CA VAL A 185 -41.99 -38.67 -4.29
C VAL A 185 -40.93 -37.98 -5.15
N PRO A 186 -40.32 -36.86 -4.71
CA PRO A 186 -39.16 -36.31 -5.42
C PRO A 186 -37.90 -37.16 -5.16
N PRO A 187 -37.00 -37.29 -6.16
CA PRO A 187 -35.86 -38.19 -6.07
C PRO A 187 -34.77 -37.66 -5.14
N VAL A 188 -34.22 -38.57 -4.34
CA VAL A 188 -33.00 -38.39 -3.54
C VAL A 188 -31.82 -38.21 -4.50
N LYS A 189 -31.15 -37.05 -4.45
CA LYS A 189 -29.84 -36.85 -5.09
C LYS A 189 -28.75 -37.41 -4.18
N THR A 190 -28.11 -38.49 -4.62
CA THR A 190 -26.83 -38.98 -4.11
C THR A 190 -25.70 -38.03 -4.52
N PRO A 191 -24.67 -37.82 -3.66
CA PRO A 191 -23.47 -37.09 -4.03
C PRO A 191 -22.49 -38.01 -4.77
N PRO A 192 -21.86 -37.58 -5.89
CA PRO A 192 -20.75 -38.31 -6.46
C PRO A 192 -19.47 -38.00 -5.70
N GLY A 193 -18.78 -39.07 -5.30
CA GLY A 193 -17.45 -39.04 -4.73
C GLY A 193 -16.38 -38.60 -5.73
N SER A 194 -15.36 -37.97 -5.16
CA SER A 194 -13.93 -38.04 -5.49
C SER A 194 -13.52 -38.56 -6.88
N SER A 195 -12.88 -37.67 -7.66
CA SER A 195 -11.79 -38.06 -8.55
C SER A 195 -10.66 -37.04 -8.44
N ALA A 196 -9.56 -37.49 -7.84
CA ALA A 196 -8.27 -36.83 -7.84
C ALA A 196 -7.73 -36.74 -9.28
N SER A 197 -7.13 -35.61 -9.64
CA SER A 197 -6.22 -35.51 -10.78
C SER A 197 -4.98 -34.72 -10.34
N SER A 198 -3.85 -35.42 -10.37
CA SER A 198 -2.49 -34.90 -10.23
C SER A 198 -1.96 -34.42 -11.59
N PRO A 199 -0.86 -33.63 -11.62
CA PRO A 199 -0.56 -32.74 -12.72
C PRO A 199 0.17 -33.45 -13.87
N ALA A 200 -0.16 -33.05 -15.10
CA ALA A 200 0.60 -33.44 -16.28
C ALA A 200 1.83 -32.53 -16.44
N LEU A 201 3.00 -33.16 -16.39
CA LEU A 201 4.25 -32.63 -16.95
C LEU A 201 4.10 -32.40 -18.45
N THR A 202 4.50 -31.23 -18.93
CA THR A 202 4.87 -31.00 -20.34
C THR A 202 6.38 -30.96 -20.47
N PRO A 203 6.99 -31.76 -21.37
CA PRO A 203 8.34 -31.53 -21.83
C PRO A 203 8.36 -31.00 -23.28
N ARG A 204 9.34 -30.10 -23.49
CA ARG A 204 10.31 -30.06 -24.60
C ARG A 204 10.11 -29.11 -25.81
N SER A 205 11.18 -28.30 -25.97
CA SER A 205 11.91 -27.85 -27.17
C SER A 205 11.23 -27.00 -28.25
N THR A 206 11.77 -25.81 -28.50
CA THR A 206 12.94 -25.58 -29.40
C THR A 206 13.64 -24.28 -29.04
#